data_AF-A0A947XQC0-F1
#
_entry.id   AF-A0A947XQC0-F1
#
_cell.length_a   1.000
_cell.length_b   1.000
_cell.length_c   1.000
_cell.angle_alpha   90.00
_cell.angle_beta   90.00
_cell.angle_gamma   90.00
#
_symmetry.space_group_name_H-M   'P 1'
#
loop_
_entity.id
_entity.type
_entity.pdbx_description
1 polymer ?
#
loop_
_entity_poly.entity_id
_entity_poly.type
_entity_poly.pdbx_seq_one_letter_code
_entity_poly.pdbx_strand_id
1 'polypeptide(L)'
;MQLNANAYVATDTPARYISRLCKHFAHKIPVSFDEQQGRIEFDSGLALLQVEADGLRLSVQSASIEGLESLKKVVSSHFERVAWQAELSLDWQ
;
A
#
# COMPACT_ATOMS: atom_id res chain seq x y z
N MET A 1 4.85 -8.39 -19.59
CA MET A 1 3.62 -8.64 -18.81
C MET A 1 3.85 -8.04 -17.44
N GLN A 2 2.91 -7.26 -16.93
CA GLN A 2 3.00 -6.68 -15.58
C GLN A 2 2.23 -7.59 -14.63
N LEU A 3 2.85 -7.95 -13.52
CA LEU A 3 2.23 -8.75 -12.45
C LEU A 3 1.64 -7.80 -11.42
N ASN A 4 0.54 -8.19 -10.81
CA ASN A 4 -0.11 -7.45 -9.74
C ASN A 4 -0.55 -8.39 -8.61
N ALA A 5 -0.63 -7.84 -7.41
CA ALA A 5 -1.21 -8.48 -6.25
C ALA A 5 -2.00 -7.43 -5.45
N ASN A 6 -3.08 -7.85 -4.82
CA ASN A 6 -4.02 -6.95 -4.16
C ASN A 6 -4.24 -7.38 -2.72
N ALA A 7 -4.45 -6.43 -1.81
CA ALA A 7 -4.87 -6.69 -0.44
C ALA A 7 -6.01 -5.74 -0.07
N TYR A 8 -6.88 -6.19 0.83
CA TYR A 8 -7.99 -5.40 1.34
C TYR A 8 -7.96 -5.35 2.86
N VAL A 9 -8.21 -4.18 3.42
CA VAL A 9 -8.28 -3.95 4.86
C VAL A 9 -9.58 -3.26 5.20
N ALA A 10 -10.43 -3.93 5.98
CA ALA A 10 -11.64 -3.32 6.52
C ALA A 10 -11.28 -2.24 7.54
N THR A 11 -11.76 -1.01 7.35
CA THR A 11 -11.55 0.08 8.29
C THR A 11 -12.47 1.25 8.01
N ASP A 12 -12.95 1.90 9.08
CA ASP A 12 -13.76 3.13 8.98
C ASP A 12 -12.94 4.37 8.59
N THR A 13 -11.60 4.27 8.55
CA THR A 13 -10.72 5.42 8.32
C THR A 13 -9.65 5.19 7.23
N PRO A 14 -10.03 4.76 6.01
CA PRO A 14 -9.06 4.37 4.97
C PRO A 14 -8.16 5.53 4.53
N ALA A 15 -8.72 6.74 4.38
CA ALA A 15 -7.96 7.96 4.05
C ALA A 15 -6.83 8.26 5.06
N ARG A 16 -7.05 7.95 6.35
CA ARG A 16 -6.04 8.14 7.40
C ARG A 16 -4.84 7.23 7.18
N TYR A 17 -5.07 5.98 6.78
CA TYR A 17 -4.00 5.03 6.49
C TYR A 17 -3.26 5.37 5.19
N ILE A 18 -3.97 5.84 4.16
CA ILE A 18 -3.34 6.40 2.95
C ILE A 18 -2.36 7.50 3.34
N SER A 19 -2.83 8.54 4.05
CA SER A 19 -1.96 9.66 4.40
C SER A 19 -0.77 9.24 5.27
N ARG A 20 -0.97 8.33 6.23
CA ARG A 20 0.12 7.82 7.09
C ARG A 20 1.17 7.06 6.30
N LEU A 21 0.76 6.08 5.49
CA LEU A 21 1.69 5.25 4.74
C LEU A 21 2.42 6.08 3.69
N CYS A 22 1.69 6.92 2.94
CA CYS A 22 2.27 7.77 1.91
C CYS A 22 3.27 8.78 2.51
N LYS A 23 2.94 9.46 3.62
CA LYS A 23 3.88 10.34 4.32
C LYS A 23 5.12 9.59 4.81
N HIS A 24 4.96 8.35 5.28
CA HIS A 24 6.09 7.53 5.72
C HIS A 24 7.09 7.27 4.59
N PHE A 25 6.61 6.93 3.39
CA PHE A 25 7.47 6.69 2.23
C PHE A 25 8.00 7.97 1.56
N ALA A 26 7.26 9.08 1.64
CA ALA A 26 7.64 10.36 1.03
C ALA A 26 8.98 10.93 1.54
N HIS A 27 9.50 10.41 2.66
CA HIS A 27 10.84 10.74 3.15
C HIS A 27 11.98 10.16 2.31
N LYS A 28 11.71 9.13 1.50
CA LYS A 28 12.73 8.33 0.81
C LYS A 28 12.48 8.17 -0.68
N ILE A 29 11.21 8.11 -1.10
CA ILE A 29 10.82 7.80 -2.48
C ILE A 29 9.69 8.71 -2.95
N PRO A 30 9.47 8.84 -4.27
CA PRO A 30 8.37 9.63 -4.81
C PRO A 30 7.01 9.07 -4.39
N VAL A 31 6.16 9.95 -3.87
CA VAL A 31 4.81 9.63 -3.44
C VAL A 31 3.85 10.74 -3.84
N SER A 32 2.66 10.38 -4.29
CA SER A 32 1.52 11.29 -4.47
C SER A 32 0.30 10.68 -3.79
N PHE A 33 -0.49 11.49 -3.08
CA PHE A 33 -1.70 11.02 -2.41
C PHE A 33 -2.66 12.17 -2.12
N ASP A 34 -3.93 11.81 -1.97
CA ASP A 34 -5.00 12.65 -1.47
C ASP A 34 -5.85 11.85 -0.48
N GLU A 35 -7.09 12.27 -0.23
CA GLU A 35 -8.01 11.61 0.70
C GLU A 35 -8.65 10.34 0.13
N GLN A 36 -8.57 10.11 -1.18
CA GLN A 36 -9.18 8.96 -1.86
C GLN A 36 -8.17 7.94 -2.36
N GLN A 37 -6.95 8.37 -2.70
CA GLN A 37 -5.95 7.49 -3.30
C GLN A 37 -4.52 7.86 -2.92
N GLY A 38 -3.64 6.88 -3.03
CA GLY A 38 -2.20 7.03 -2.85
C GLY A 38 -1.43 6.24 -3.89
N ARG A 39 -0.29 6.79 -4.31
CA ARG A 39 0.62 6.20 -5.29
C ARG A 39 2.05 6.35 -4.77
N ILE A 40 2.74 5.23 -4.64
CA ILE A 40 4.12 5.14 -4.13
C ILE A 40 4.96 4.45 -5.20
N GLU A 41 6.02 5.15 -5.65
CA GLU A 41 6.88 4.66 -6.73
C GLU A 41 8.16 4.05 -6.14
N PHE A 42 8.38 2.77 -6.43
CA PHE A 42 9.55 2.01 -6.05
C PHE A 42 10.37 1.67 -7.30
N ASP A 43 11.67 1.46 -7.14
CA ASP A 43 12.52 1.00 -8.25
C ASP A 43 12.05 -0.35 -8.82
N SER A 44 11.45 -1.19 -7.98
CA SER A 44 10.92 -2.50 -8.33
C SER A 44 9.47 -2.47 -8.84
N GLY A 45 8.80 -1.32 -8.83
CA GLY A 45 7.43 -1.18 -9.33
C GLY A 45 6.59 -0.15 -8.57
N LEU A 46 5.30 -0.43 -8.41
CA LEU A 46 4.33 0.54 -7.94
C LEU A 46 3.48 -0.03 -6.81
N ALA A 47 3.19 0.77 -5.79
CA ALA A 47 2.11 0.52 -4.87
C ALA A 47 1.02 1.58 -5.00
N LEU A 48 -0.22 1.13 -5.10
CA LEU A 48 -1.43 1.92 -5.17
C LEU A 48 -2.28 1.66 -3.94
N LEU A 49 -2.87 2.71 -3.42
CA LEU A 49 -3.81 2.69 -2.32
C LEU A 49 -5.09 3.38 -2.77
N GLN A 50 -6.24 2.82 -2.43
CA GLN A 50 -7.52 3.38 -2.82
C GLN A 50 -8.57 3.17 -1.73
N VAL A 51 -9.26 4.24 -1.38
CA VAL A 51 -10.44 4.19 -0.52
C VAL A 51 -11.53 3.40 -1.24
N GLU A 52 -12.09 2.42 -0.55
CA GLU A 52 -13.33 1.74 -0.93
C GLU A 52 -14.39 1.97 0.14
N ALA A 53 -15.63 1.57 -0.14
CA ALA A 53 -16.79 1.88 0.70
C ALA A 53 -16.61 1.46 2.18
N ASP A 54 -16.01 0.29 2.42
CA ASP A 54 -15.88 -0.30 3.75
C ASP A 54 -14.41 -0.47 4.19
N GLY A 55 -13.47 0.21 3.52
CA GLY A 55 -12.06 -0.02 3.80
C GLY A 55 -11.07 0.54 2.81
N LEU A 56 -9.86 -0.03 2.86
CA LEU A 56 -8.71 0.36 2.07
C LEU A 56 -8.26 -0.80 1.19
N ARG A 57 -8.23 -0.57 -0.12
CA ARG A 57 -7.60 -1.46 -1.07
C ARG A 57 -6.16 -1.05 -1.30
N LEU A 58 -5.25 -2.01 -1.27
CA LEU A 58 -3.87 -1.85 -1.69
C LEU A 58 -3.61 -2.74 -2.90
N SER A 59 -2.78 -2.28 -3.82
CA SER A 59 -2.36 -3.05 -4.98
C SER A 59 -0.90 -2.77 -5.27
N VAL A 60 -0.12 -3.82 -5.48
CA VAL A 60 1.27 -3.69 -5.92
C VAL A 60 1.42 -4.23 -7.32
N GLN A 61 2.28 -3.60 -8.11
CA GLN A 61 2.51 -3.97 -9.49
C GLN A 61 4.01 -4.01 -9.77
N SER A 62 4.48 -5.04 -10.48
CA SER A 62 5.89 -5.18 -10.86
C SER A 62 6.03 -5.89 -12.20
N ALA A 63 7.19 -5.74 -12.85
CA ALA A 63 7.53 -6.45 -14.08
C ALA A 63 8.06 -7.88 -13.84
N SER A 64 8.41 -8.25 -12.59
CA SER A 64 8.93 -9.56 -12.23
C SER A 64 8.29 -10.11 -10.96
N ILE A 65 8.30 -11.44 -10.81
CA ILE A 65 7.77 -12.12 -9.62
C ILE A 65 8.55 -11.70 -8.37
N GLU A 66 9.88 -11.60 -8.50
CA GLU A 66 10.77 -11.16 -7.41
C GLU A 66 10.46 -9.73 -6.96
N GLY A 67 10.22 -8.82 -7.92
CA GLY A 67 9.82 -7.45 -7.64
C GLY A 67 8.46 -7.38 -6.95
N LEU A 68 7.50 -8.18 -7.41
CA LEU A 68 6.17 -8.27 -6.79
C LEU A 68 6.25 -8.76 -5.33
N GLU A 69 6.98 -9.85 -5.08
CA GLU A 69 7.16 -10.40 -3.73
C GLU A 69 7.91 -9.44 -2.80
N SER A 70 8.89 -8.70 -3.34
CA SER A 70 9.59 -7.65 -2.61
C SER A 70 8.64 -6.50 -2.23
N LEU A 71 7.82 -6.03 -3.18
CA LEU A 71 6.83 -4.99 -2.92
C LEU A 71 5.80 -5.43 -1.88
N LYS A 72 5.25 -6.65 -1.98
CA LYS A 72 4.31 -7.21 -0.99
C LYS A 72 4.91 -7.13 0.42
N LYS A 73 6.15 -7.59 0.60
CA LYS A 73 6.84 -7.58 1.90
C LYS A 73 7.10 -6.17 2.42
N VAL A 74 7.61 -5.28 1.56
CA VAL A 74 7.91 -3.90 1.93
C VAL A 74 6.62 -3.18 2.32
N VAL A 75 5.58 -3.24 1.50
CA VAL A 75 4.31 -2.56 1.77
C VAL A 75 3.65 -3.12 3.02
N SER A 76 3.59 -4.45 3.22
CA SER A 76 3.07 -5.07 4.45
C SER A 76 3.79 -4.59 5.70
N SER A 77 5.13 -4.66 5.73
CA SER A 77 5.90 -4.30 6.93
C SER A 77 5.71 -2.85 7.33
N HIS A 78 5.60 -1.94 6.35
CA HIS A 78 5.38 -0.52 6.63
C HIS A 78 3.92 -0.22 6.99
N PHE A 79 2.97 -0.92 6.37
CA PHE A 79 1.54 -0.81 6.71
C PHE A 79 1.29 -1.22 8.16
N GLU A 80 1.78 -2.39 8.57
CA GLU A 80 1.65 -2.89 9.95
C GLU A 80 2.24 -1.92 10.97
N ARG A 81 3.37 -1.28 10.66
CA ARG A 81 3.98 -0.26 11.54
C ARG A 81 3.11 0.99 11.71
N VAL A 82 2.36 1.41 10.68
CA VAL A 82 1.46 2.57 10.77
C VAL A 82 0.07 2.21 11.29
N ALA A 83 -0.31 0.93 11.20
CA ALA A 83 -1.59 0.39 11.61
C ALA A 83 -1.55 -0.45 12.90
N TRP A 84 -0.41 -0.49 13.60
CA TRP A 84 -0.20 -1.30 14.80
C TRP A 84 -1.25 -1.13 15.91
N GLN A 85 -1.84 0.07 16.04
CA GLN A 85 -2.89 0.34 17.03
C GLN A 85 -4.23 -0.32 16.71
N ALA A 86 -4.46 -0.69 15.45
CA ALA A 86 -5.70 -1.29 14.97
C ALA A 86 -5.53 -2.77 14.58
N GLU A 87 -4.34 -3.35 14.81
CA GLU A 87 -4.02 -4.75 14.51
C GLU A 87 -4.33 -5.16 13.06
N LEU A 88 -4.26 -4.21 12.13
CA LEU A 88 -4.55 -4.44 10.71
C LEU A 88 -3.32 -5.03 10.00
N SER A 89 -3.54 -6.10 9.25
CA SER A 89 -2.54 -6.75 8.40
C SER A 89 -3.01 -6.82 6.94
N LEU A 90 -2.07 -7.03 6.02
CA LEU A 90 -2.37 -7.19 4.60
C LEU A 90 -2.33 -8.66 4.21
N ASP A 91 -3.48 -9.20 3.81
CA ASP A 91 -3.58 -10.51 3.17
C ASP A 91 -3.57 -10.30 1.64
N TRP A 92 -2.47 -10.70 0.99
CA TRP A 92 -2.27 -10.50 -0.44
C TRP A 92 -2.82 -11.67 -1.26
N GLN A 93 -3.59 -11.33 -2.30
CA GLN A 93 -4.15 -12.25 -3.29
C GLN A 93 -3.56 -11.97 -4.68
#